data_AF-A0A069P826-F1
#
_entry.id   AF-A0A069P826-F1
#
_cell.length_a   1.000
_cell.length_b   1.000
_cell.length_c   1.000
_cell.angle_alpha   90.00
_cell.angle_beta   90.00
_cell.angle_gamma   90.00
#
_symmetry.space_group_name_H-M   'P 1'
#
loop_
_entity.id
_entity.type
_entity.pdbx_description
1 polymer ?
#
loop_
_entity_poly.entity_id
_entity_poly.type
_entity_poly.pdbx_seq_one_letter_code
_entity_poly.pdbx_strand_id
1 'polypeptide(L)'
;MKTNTKLWFSGISLTSLLMSSTITAHAQQTQPAPQQNRAPSLTREQQASLDKLDQNIAEAATAIVRMIDQNKAGEVWDGSSAVAKKIISREDFVNKVTRDRAALGTPGMRMPLGVKHLQFDGTGNMPAGSFMNVAFDTQFSEARQSSRESVTLMLDPDRRWRFVGYSVR
;
A
#
# COMPACT_ATOMS: atom_id res chain seq x y z
N MET A 1 35.37 16.20 25.35
CA MET A 1 36.06 14.96 25.76
C MET A 1 35.09 14.08 26.53
N LYS A 2 35.13 12.76 26.21
CA LYS A 2 34.53 11.60 26.88
C LYS A 2 33.08 11.24 26.54
N THR A 3 33.01 10.38 25.53
CA THR A 3 31.99 9.36 25.24
C THR A 3 31.81 8.38 26.40
N ASN A 4 30.64 7.74 26.51
CA ASN A 4 30.50 6.53 27.32
C ASN A 4 29.64 5.49 26.61
N THR A 5 30.33 4.50 26.08
CA THR A 5 29.85 3.25 25.47
C THR A 5 29.67 2.22 26.59
N LYS A 6 28.59 1.42 26.59
CA LYS A 6 28.53 0.17 27.35
C LYS A 6 28.15 -0.98 26.43
N LEU A 7 29.17 -1.74 26.04
CA LEU A 7 29.08 -3.13 25.61
C LEU A 7 29.09 -4.01 26.87
N TRP A 8 28.25 -5.04 26.90
CA TRP A 8 28.41 -6.18 27.81
C TRP A 8 28.67 -7.43 26.98
N PHE A 9 29.82 -8.06 27.24
CA PHE A 9 30.21 -9.39 26.78
C PHE A 9 30.07 -10.39 27.94
N SER A 10 29.96 -11.66 27.54
CA SER A 10 30.54 -12.86 28.20
C SER A 10 29.62 -13.80 28.97
N GLY A 11 29.83 -15.10 28.71
CA GLY A 11 29.46 -16.22 29.58
C GLY A 11 29.03 -17.48 28.82
N ILE A 12 29.93 -18.16 28.10
CA ILE A 12 30.63 -19.42 28.51
C ILE A 12 29.79 -20.70 28.30
N SER A 13 30.30 -21.56 27.40
CA SER A 13 29.96 -22.98 27.21
C SER A 13 30.49 -23.86 28.34
N LEU A 14 29.84 -24.99 28.67
CA LEU A 14 30.50 -26.30 28.80
C LEU A 14 29.55 -27.53 28.99
N THR A 15 29.84 -28.56 28.18
CA THR A 15 29.83 -30.03 28.47
C THR A 15 28.54 -30.85 28.76
N SER A 16 28.17 -31.61 27.72
CA SER A 16 27.96 -33.08 27.64
C SER A 16 27.21 -33.87 28.71
N LEU A 17 26.17 -34.62 28.29
CA LEU A 17 25.98 -36.02 28.70
C LEU A 17 25.12 -36.80 27.67
N LEU A 18 25.68 -37.87 27.11
CA LEU A 18 24.96 -38.92 26.38
C LEU A 18 24.47 -39.96 27.39
N MET A 19 23.17 -40.18 27.48
CA MET A 19 22.55 -41.32 28.15
C MET A 19 21.44 -41.89 27.27
N SER A 20 21.59 -43.15 26.88
CA SER A 20 20.59 -43.96 26.18
C SER A 20 19.57 -44.49 27.19
N SER A 21 18.27 -44.29 26.97
CA SER A 21 17.21 -45.11 27.61
C SER A 21 15.88 -45.05 26.85
N THR A 22 15.44 -46.24 26.42
CA THR A 22 14.07 -46.78 26.44
C THR A 22 12.89 -45.92 25.93
N ILE A 23 12.31 -46.40 24.83
CA ILE A 23 10.96 -46.04 24.35
C ILE A 23 9.94 -46.40 25.43
N THR A 24 9.52 -45.39 26.20
CA THR A 24 8.29 -45.43 26.97
C THR A 24 7.25 -44.67 26.16
N ALA A 25 6.21 -45.38 25.74
CA ALA A 25 5.03 -44.80 25.10
C ALA A 25 4.34 -43.87 26.10
N HIS A 26 4.80 -42.62 26.16
CA HIS A 26 4.11 -41.56 26.84
C HIS A 26 3.05 -41.04 25.87
N ALA A 27 1.79 -41.27 26.22
CA ALA A 27 0.68 -40.55 25.62
C ALA A 27 1.03 -39.06 25.60
N GLN A 28 1.15 -38.47 24.41
CA GLN A 28 1.30 -37.04 24.24
C GLN A 28 0.05 -36.40 24.86
N GLN A 29 0.18 -35.94 26.10
CA GLN A 29 -0.69 -34.91 26.64
C GLN A 29 -0.55 -33.74 25.67
N THR A 30 -1.60 -33.53 24.88
CA THR A 30 -1.79 -32.31 24.09
C THR A 30 -1.80 -31.15 25.08
N GLN A 31 -0.63 -30.52 25.24
CA GLN A 31 -0.54 -29.22 25.90
C GLN A 31 -1.47 -28.27 25.12
N PRO A 32 -2.47 -27.64 25.77
CA PRO A 32 -3.25 -26.61 25.12
C PRO A 32 -2.28 -25.51 24.68
N ALA A 33 -2.22 -25.25 23.37
CA ALA A 33 -1.43 -24.16 22.83
C ALA A 33 -1.80 -22.88 23.58
N PRO A 34 -0.83 -22.07 24.02
CA PRO A 34 -1.13 -20.80 24.67
C PRO A 34 -2.05 -20.00 23.75
N GLN A 35 -3.21 -19.59 24.29
CA GLN A 35 -4.13 -18.68 23.61
C GLN A 35 -3.40 -17.36 23.41
N GLN A 36 -2.70 -17.27 22.29
CA GLN A 36 -2.13 -16.04 21.77
C GLN A 36 -3.31 -15.10 21.57
N ASN A 37 -3.35 -14.01 22.35
CA ASN A 37 -4.37 -12.97 22.31
C ASN A 37 -4.83 -12.73 20.87
N ARG A 38 -6.00 -13.28 20.50
CA ARG A 38 -6.60 -13.02 19.20
C ARG A 38 -6.99 -11.55 19.23
N ALA A 39 -6.36 -10.74 18.38
CA ALA A 39 -6.85 -9.40 18.12
C ALA A 39 -8.36 -9.48 17.83
N PRO A 40 -9.19 -8.55 18.33
CA PRO A 40 -10.62 -8.57 18.07
C PRO A 40 -10.86 -8.63 16.55
N SER A 41 -11.58 -9.65 16.08
CA SER A 41 -12.06 -9.69 14.71
C SER A 41 -13.11 -8.60 14.50
N LEU A 42 -13.08 -7.93 13.35
CA LEU A 42 -14.08 -6.90 12.99
C LEU A 42 -15.51 -7.44 13.09
N THR A 43 -16.45 -6.60 13.52
CA THR A 43 -17.87 -6.95 13.42
C THR A 43 -18.30 -6.98 11.95
N ARG A 44 -19.40 -7.68 11.64
CA ARG A 44 -19.93 -7.73 10.27
C ARG A 44 -20.26 -6.34 9.73
N GLU A 45 -20.76 -5.44 10.57
CA GLU A 45 -21.09 -4.07 10.21
C GLU A 45 -19.85 -3.24 9.89
N GLN A 46 -18.78 -3.41 10.67
CA GLN A 46 -17.49 -2.78 10.40
C GLN A 46 -16.89 -3.29 9.09
N GLN A 47 -16.96 -4.61 8.85
CA GLN A 47 -16.50 -5.18 7.59
C GLN A 47 -17.26 -4.62 6.39
N ALA A 48 -18.60 -4.59 6.45
CA ALA A 48 -19.42 -4.05 5.37
C ALA A 48 -19.12 -2.56 5.11
N SER A 49 -18.78 -1.80 6.15
CA SER A 49 -18.40 -0.39 6.01
C SER A 49 -17.05 -0.22 5.29
N LEU A 50 -16.08 -1.10 5.57
CA LEU A 50 -14.80 -1.12 4.86
C LEU A 50 -14.98 -1.54 3.40
N ASP A 51 -15.78 -2.57 3.14
CA ASP A 51 -16.07 -3.02 1.77
C ASP A 51 -16.73 -1.89 0.95
N LYS A 52 -17.64 -1.12 1.57
CA LYS A 52 -18.26 0.03 0.93
C LYS A 52 -17.27 1.16 0.67
N LEU A 53 -16.33 1.40 1.59
CA LEU A 53 -15.26 2.38 1.39
C LEU A 53 -14.37 1.98 0.21
N ASP A 54 -13.94 0.72 0.14
CA ASP A 54 -13.10 0.20 -0.94
C ASP A 54 -13.80 0.30 -2.30
N GLN A 55 -15.10 0.01 -2.37
CA GLN A 55 -15.90 0.20 -3.58
C GLN A 55 -15.90 1.66 -4.04
N ASN A 56 -16.20 2.61 -3.14
CA ASN A 56 -16.22 4.03 -3.48
C ASN A 56 -14.85 4.52 -3.97
N ILE A 57 -13.76 3.98 -3.40
CA ILE A 57 -12.39 4.34 -3.76
C ILE A 57 -12.00 3.75 -5.13
N ALA A 58 -12.40 2.51 -5.40
CA ALA A 58 -12.21 1.89 -6.72
C ALA A 58 -12.99 2.64 -7.81
N GLU A 59 -14.22 3.09 -7.53
CA GLU A 59 -15.02 3.93 -8.43
C GLU A 59 -14.35 5.28 -8.70
N ALA A 60 -13.86 5.96 -7.67
CA ALA A 60 -13.14 7.22 -7.81
C ALA A 60 -11.87 7.05 -8.65
N ALA A 61 -11.07 6.01 -8.39
CA ALA A 61 -9.89 5.71 -9.18
C ALA A 61 -10.22 5.41 -10.65
N THR A 62 -11.31 4.68 -10.90
CA THR A 62 -11.81 4.39 -12.25
C THR A 62 -12.21 5.68 -12.99
N ALA A 63 -12.88 6.61 -12.30
CA ALA A 63 -13.22 7.91 -12.87
C ALA A 63 -11.96 8.73 -13.21
N ILE A 64 -10.97 8.74 -12.31
CA ILE A 64 -9.69 9.46 -12.51
C ILE A 64 -8.94 8.94 -13.73
N VAL A 65 -8.77 7.62 -13.88
CA VAL A 65 -8.06 7.08 -15.06
C VAL A 65 -8.82 7.38 -16.36
N ARG A 66 -10.16 7.36 -16.34
CA ARG A 66 -10.98 7.78 -17.50
C ARG A 66 -10.81 9.26 -17.84
N MET A 67 -10.66 10.14 -16.85
CA MET A 67 -10.35 11.54 -17.10
C MET A 67 -8.96 11.71 -17.72
N ILE A 68 -7.97 10.96 -17.23
CA ILE A 68 -6.62 10.95 -17.81
C ILE A 68 -6.66 10.42 -19.25
N ASP A 69 -7.43 9.36 -19.53
CA ASP A 69 -7.65 8.82 -20.88
C ASP A 69 -8.24 9.89 -21.83
N GLN A 70 -9.03 10.84 -21.30
CA GLN A 70 -9.61 11.97 -22.03
C GLN A 70 -8.71 13.22 -22.09
N ASN A 71 -7.42 13.09 -21.75
CA ASN A 71 -6.47 14.20 -21.62
C ASN A 71 -6.87 15.27 -20.59
N LYS A 72 -7.70 14.92 -19.60
CA LYS A 72 -8.15 15.83 -18.53
C LYS A 72 -7.32 15.69 -17.25
N ALA A 73 -6.03 15.39 -17.38
CA ALA A 73 -5.12 15.31 -16.23
C ALA A 73 -5.09 16.63 -15.43
N GLY A 74 -5.24 17.77 -16.10
CA GLY A 74 -5.33 19.07 -15.42
C GLY A 74 -6.53 19.16 -14.47
N GLU A 75 -7.71 18.71 -14.89
CA GLU A 75 -8.93 18.71 -14.07
C GLU A 75 -8.79 17.74 -12.87
N VAL A 76 -8.14 16.59 -13.08
CA VAL A 76 -7.79 15.68 -11.97
C VAL A 76 -6.89 16.39 -10.96
N TRP A 77 -5.88 17.12 -11.43
CA TRP A 77 -5.01 17.90 -10.55
C TRP A 77 -5.78 18.99 -9.79
N ASP A 78 -6.71 19.67 -10.44
CA ASP A 78 -7.53 20.74 -9.84
C ASP A 78 -8.36 20.21 -8.65
N GLY A 79 -8.78 18.95 -8.67
CA GLY A 79 -9.47 18.25 -7.57
C GLY A 79 -8.58 17.60 -6.50
N SER A 80 -7.25 17.70 -6.62
CA SER A 80 -6.29 17.01 -5.75
C SER A 80 -6.28 17.52 -4.31
N SER A 81 -5.75 16.71 -3.41
CA SER A 81 -5.37 17.13 -2.06
C SER A 81 -4.45 18.35 -2.10
N ALA A 82 -4.60 19.23 -1.11
CA ALA A 82 -3.67 20.34 -0.89
C ALA A 82 -2.22 19.87 -0.68
N VAL A 83 -2.02 18.64 -0.20
CA VAL A 83 -0.69 18.04 -0.04
C VAL A 83 -0.03 17.81 -1.39
N ALA A 84 -0.74 17.22 -2.35
CA ALA A 84 -0.21 16.98 -3.69
C ALA A 84 0.11 18.28 -4.44
N LYS A 85 -0.75 19.29 -4.29
CA LYS A 85 -0.55 20.62 -4.89
C LYS A 85 0.69 21.35 -4.37
N LYS A 86 1.22 20.97 -3.20
CA LYS A 86 2.50 21.49 -2.66
C LYS A 86 3.71 20.73 -3.20
N ILE A 87 3.53 19.51 -3.70
CA ILE A 87 4.61 18.63 -4.15
C ILE A 87 4.89 18.84 -5.64
N ILE A 88 3.84 18.98 -6.46
CA ILE A 88 3.96 19.12 -7.91
C ILE A 88 2.99 20.16 -8.44
N SER A 89 3.49 21.05 -9.32
CA SER A 89 2.65 22.03 -9.98
C SER A 89 1.66 21.35 -10.92
N ARG A 90 0.58 22.05 -11.29
CA ARG A 90 -0.40 21.55 -12.26
C ARG A 90 0.25 21.21 -13.60
N GLU A 91 1.09 22.12 -14.08
CA GLU A 91 1.78 21.99 -15.36
C GLU A 91 2.74 20.79 -15.34
N ASP A 92 3.56 20.67 -14.30
CA ASP A 92 4.49 19.55 -14.16
C ASP A 92 3.76 18.21 -14.07
N PHE A 93 2.61 18.18 -13.38
CA PHE A 93 1.80 16.98 -13.31
C PHE A 93 1.25 16.58 -14.69
N VAL A 94 0.66 17.52 -15.43
CA VAL A 94 0.14 17.27 -16.78
C VAL A 94 1.25 16.81 -17.73
N ASN A 95 2.40 17.50 -17.68
CA ASN A 95 3.58 17.16 -18.49
C ASN A 95 4.10 15.77 -18.15
N LYS A 96 4.18 15.42 -16.86
CA LYS A 96 4.57 14.09 -16.40
C LYS A 96 3.62 13.01 -16.91
N VAL A 97 2.30 13.18 -16.72
CA VAL A 97 1.29 12.21 -17.18
C VAL A 97 1.38 12.01 -18.69
N THR A 98 1.50 13.10 -19.45
CA THR A 98 1.64 13.06 -20.91
C THR A 98 2.87 12.29 -21.32
N ARG A 99 4.04 12.60 -20.72
CA ARG A 99 5.29 11.88 -20.98
C ARG A 99 5.19 10.41 -20.65
N ASP A 100 4.67 10.07 -19.47
CA ASP A 100 4.61 8.69 -18.98
C ASP A 100 3.68 7.83 -19.86
N ARG A 101 2.64 8.43 -20.46
CA ARG A 101 1.70 7.74 -21.35
C ARG A 101 2.11 7.73 -22.83
N ALA A 102 2.97 8.65 -23.27
CA ALA A 102 3.33 8.83 -24.68
C ALA A 102 3.87 7.55 -25.33
N ALA A 103 4.69 6.78 -24.61
CA ALA A 103 5.29 5.55 -25.13
C ALA A 103 4.37 4.32 -25.08
N LEU A 104 3.21 4.42 -24.42
CA LEU A 104 2.31 3.28 -24.19
C LEU A 104 1.21 3.21 -25.24
N GLY A 105 0.77 4.35 -25.78
CA GLY A 105 -0.33 4.43 -26.73
C GLY A 105 -1.70 4.48 -26.07
N THR A 106 -2.72 4.04 -26.80
CA THR A 106 -4.12 4.15 -26.36
C THR A 106 -4.42 3.07 -25.30
N PRO A 107 -5.06 3.41 -24.17
CA PRO A 107 -5.48 2.42 -23.17
C PRO A 107 -6.60 1.53 -23.74
N GLY A 108 -6.50 0.22 -23.49
CA GLY A 108 -7.48 -0.79 -23.85
C GLY A 108 -8.11 -1.42 -22.61
N MET A 109 -8.09 -2.76 -22.55
CA MET A 109 -8.62 -3.50 -21.41
C MET A 109 -7.89 -3.13 -20.11
N ARG A 110 -8.65 -2.90 -19.05
CA ARG A 110 -8.15 -2.52 -17.73
C ARG A 110 -8.74 -3.45 -16.66
N MET A 111 -7.92 -4.31 -16.07
CA MET A 111 -8.33 -5.23 -15.02
C MET A 111 -7.98 -4.64 -13.63
N PRO A 112 -8.93 -4.53 -12.68
CA PRO A 112 -8.63 -4.04 -11.35
C PRO A 112 -7.75 -5.05 -10.57
N LEU A 113 -6.72 -4.54 -9.89
CA LEU A 113 -5.82 -5.33 -9.02
C LEU A 113 -6.12 -5.14 -7.52
N GLY A 114 -7.21 -4.42 -7.20
CA GLY A 114 -7.69 -4.18 -5.83
C GLY A 114 -7.25 -2.86 -5.23
N VAL A 115 -7.74 -2.60 -4.01
CA VAL A 115 -7.43 -1.43 -3.19
C VAL A 115 -6.44 -1.84 -2.10
N LYS A 116 -5.37 -1.05 -1.93
CA LYS A 116 -4.38 -1.23 -0.86
C LYS A 116 -4.45 -0.07 0.12
N HIS A 117 -4.61 -0.38 1.39
CA HIS A 117 -4.56 0.58 2.49
C HIS A 117 -3.10 0.75 2.92
N LEU A 118 -2.65 1.99 3.02
CA LEU A 118 -1.28 2.36 3.32
C LEU A 118 -1.28 3.42 4.43
N GLN A 119 -0.36 3.30 5.37
CA GLN A 119 -0.14 4.31 6.41
C GLN A 119 1.32 4.71 6.37
N PHE A 120 1.56 6.02 6.22
CA PHE A 120 2.91 6.59 6.31
C PHE A 120 3.04 7.42 7.59
N ASP A 121 4.21 7.35 8.21
CA ASP A 121 4.57 8.10 9.42
C ASP A 121 5.23 9.46 9.10
N GLY A 122 5.44 9.75 7.81
CA GLY A 122 6.11 10.97 7.35
C GLY A 122 7.62 10.86 7.27
N THR A 123 8.19 9.67 7.52
CA THR A 123 9.61 9.42 7.30
C THR A 123 9.85 9.10 5.82
N GLY A 124 10.83 9.77 5.21
CA GLY A 124 11.15 9.64 3.79
C GLY A 124 10.35 10.58 2.87
N ASN A 125 10.02 10.12 1.66
CA ASN A 125 9.47 10.98 0.60
C ASN A 125 7.94 11.10 0.60
N MET A 126 7.27 10.41 1.51
CA MET A 126 5.80 10.40 1.61
C MET A 126 5.36 11.15 2.87
N PRO A 127 4.41 12.08 2.77
CA PRO A 127 3.84 12.75 3.94
C PRO A 127 3.17 11.76 4.90
N ALA A 128 3.15 12.10 6.19
CA ALA A 128 2.41 11.32 7.18
C ALA A 128 0.91 11.32 6.83
N GLY A 129 0.26 10.17 6.91
CA GLY A 129 -1.18 10.05 6.65
C GLY A 129 -1.62 8.67 6.17
N SER A 130 -2.94 8.54 6.02
CA SER A 130 -3.59 7.36 5.46
C SER A 130 -3.79 7.54 3.97
N PHE A 131 -3.41 6.52 3.21
CA PHE A 131 -3.45 6.49 1.76
C PHE A 131 -4.16 5.24 1.28
N MET A 132 -4.78 5.33 0.12
CA MET A 132 -5.29 4.19 -0.61
C MET A 132 -4.69 4.19 -2.01
N ASN A 133 -4.15 3.04 -2.40
CA ASN A 133 -3.66 2.83 -3.76
C ASN A 133 -4.58 1.85 -4.48
N VAL A 134 -5.12 2.28 -5.62
CA VAL A 134 -5.87 1.43 -6.53
C VAL A 134 -4.99 1.17 -7.74
N ALA A 135 -4.74 -0.10 -8.01
CA ALA A 135 -3.93 -0.50 -9.16
C ALA A 135 -4.79 -1.20 -10.21
N PHE A 136 -4.40 -1.04 -11.46
CA PHE A 136 -4.97 -1.72 -12.61
C PHE A 136 -3.84 -2.40 -13.39
N ASP A 137 -4.18 -3.52 -14.00
CA ASP A 137 -3.40 -4.13 -15.07
C ASP A 137 -4.01 -3.66 -16.39
N THR A 138 -3.33 -2.72 -17.05
CA THR A 138 -3.86 -2.01 -18.22
C THR A 138 -3.10 -2.42 -19.47
N GLN A 139 -3.83 -2.88 -20.48
CA GLN A 139 -3.28 -3.09 -21.81
C GLN A 139 -3.22 -1.74 -22.54
N PHE A 140 -2.09 -1.41 -23.14
CA PHE A 140 -1.94 -0.24 -23.99
C PHE A 140 -1.52 -0.67 -25.40
N SER A 141 -1.90 0.11 -26.43
CA SER A 141 -1.73 -0.30 -27.83
C SER A 141 -0.28 -0.53 -28.27
N GLU A 142 0.67 0.23 -27.72
CA GLU A 142 2.10 0.15 -28.07
C GLU A 142 2.91 -0.63 -27.03
N ALA A 143 2.30 -1.03 -25.92
CA ALA A 143 2.98 -1.78 -24.86
C ALA A 143 2.97 -3.28 -25.16
N ARG A 144 4.16 -3.92 -25.15
CA ARG A 144 4.30 -5.38 -25.38
C ARG A 144 3.65 -6.24 -24.29
N GLN A 145 3.58 -5.71 -23.08
CA GLN A 145 2.96 -6.32 -21.91
C GLN A 145 2.02 -5.30 -21.28
N SER A 146 1.07 -5.77 -20.49
CA SER A 146 0.23 -4.87 -19.71
C SER A 146 1.09 -4.10 -18.69
N SER A 147 0.72 -2.83 -18.48
CA SER A 147 1.39 -1.94 -17.54
C SER A 147 0.60 -1.84 -16.26
N ARG A 148 1.30 -1.71 -15.13
CA ARG A 148 0.67 -1.40 -13.85
C ARG A 148 0.37 0.09 -13.81
N GLU A 149 -0.90 0.42 -13.95
CA GLU A 149 -1.44 1.77 -13.78
C GLU A 149 -1.92 1.92 -12.33
N SER A 150 -1.65 3.05 -11.68
CA SER A 150 -1.92 3.23 -10.26
C SER A 150 -2.42 4.63 -9.95
N VAL A 151 -3.48 4.68 -9.15
CA VAL A 151 -4.05 5.92 -8.59
C VAL A 151 -3.89 5.87 -7.08
N THR A 152 -3.28 6.90 -6.52
CA THR A 152 -3.11 7.04 -5.06
C THR A 152 -3.97 8.18 -4.56
N LEU A 153 -4.74 7.90 -3.51
CA LEU A 153 -5.56 8.85 -2.79
C LEU A 153 -5.04 8.99 -1.35
N MET A 154 -5.20 10.16 -0.77
CA MET A 154 -4.89 10.46 0.63
C MET A 154 -6.16 10.92 1.34
N LEU A 155 -6.30 10.56 2.62
CA LEU A 155 -7.32 11.12 3.48
C LEU A 155 -6.89 12.50 3.96
N ASP A 156 -7.59 13.53 3.50
CA ASP A 156 -7.34 14.90 3.94
C ASP A 156 -7.95 15.19 5.33
N PRO A 157 -7.52 16.28 6.00
CA PRO A 157 -8.01 16.65 7.34
C PRO A 157 -9.53 16.83 7.44
N ASP A 158 -10.21 17.15 6.33
CA ASP A 158 -11.66 17.27 6.25
C ASP A 158 -12.38 15.92 6.05
N ARG A 159 -11.66 14.81 6.24
CA ARG A 159 -12.12 13.42 6.10
C ARG A 159 -12.59 13.06 4.69
N ARG A 160 -12.07 13.73 3.66
CA ARG A 160 -12.31 13.37 2.26
C ARG A 160 -11.07 12.71 1.66
N TRP A 161 -11.28 11.60 0.96
CA TRP A 161 -10.25 10.97 0.15
C TRP A 161 -10.06 11.78 -1.13
N ARG A 162 -8.84 12.24 -1.38
CA ARG A 162 -8.51 13.01 -2.59
C ARG A 162 -7.31 12.45 -3.31
N PHE A 163 -7.30 12.65 -4.62
CA PHE A 163 -6.17 12.29 -5.47
C PHE A 163 -4.88 12.95 -4.98
N VAL A 164 -3.80 12.17 -4.96
CA VAL A 164 -2.44 12.67 -4.68
C VAL A 164 -1.40 12.21 -5.67
N GLY A 165 -1.67 11.20 -6.49
CA GLY A 165 -0.67 10.72 -7.44
C GLY A 165 -1.20 9.71 -8.43
N TYR A 166 -0.55 9.71 -9.59
CA TYR A 166 -0.76 8.77 -10.68
C TYR A 166 0.60 8.26 -11.17
N SER A 167 0.68 6.97 -11.46
CA SER A 167 1.83 6.36 -12.12
C SER A 167 1.39 5.26 -13.06
N VAL A 168 2.19 5.03 -14.10
CA VAL A 168 2.08 3.90 -15.02
C VAL A 168 3.49 3.39 -15.31
N ARG A 169 3.69 2.07 -15.26
CA ARG A 169 5.00 1.42 -15.38
C ARG A 169 4.89 -0.03 -15.84
#